data_AF-A0A5D3FJR0-F1
#
_entry.id   AF-A0A5D3FJR0-F1
#
_cell.length_a   1.000
_cell.length_b   1.000
_cell.length_c   1.000
_cell.angle_alpha   90.00
_cell.angle_beta   90.00
_cell.angle_gamma   90.00
#
_symmetry.space_group_name_H-M   'P 1'
#
loop_
_entity.id
_entity.type
_entity.pdbx_description
1 polymer ?
#
loop_
_entity_poly.entity_id
_entity_poly.type
_entity_poly.pdbx_seq_one_letter_code
_entity_poly.pdbx_strand_id
1 'polypeptide(L)'
;MRHAVPSGGLLSGAVLLSGAAAVPLVLAVLGAPAARTAPDRAAALSDARSASGRTAAAPRVVRYRGLRVPVPAGWQVHDLDRDPARCVRYDRHALYLGLPGPQPDCPARIVGRTEAVHIQPADRAAGDGRLTGTVVHARQLATLTLARSVDHEARLALPEAGVTITGVYGTDPAALQRLLRGTRVTGSDRPAGPSPAPPPDVRRERTPGAGSAPTLDRPWTKGKGFDTCSAPSLPAMKAWRRAFKVTNIYIGGAARGCAQPNLTSSWLSAVRSMGYRVTPTYVGLQAPCGTRPQRFTARNAAVEGRSAAVDAARRARDLGIPEGAPIYYDMEAYKHGRPACRAAVLRFVDNWVRRLRAEGYVPCLYGSVKSAIRDVSRATGIRRPAAVWFANWDGNPSVYGDPFMPGDLWRPHRRVKQYRGGHRERHGGVSLNIDSDMVDGRVH
;
A
#
# COMPACT_ATOMS: atom_id res chain seq x y z
N MET A 1 20.04 59.46 26.71
CA MET A 1 20.91 60.64 26.87
C MET A 1 21.95 60.32 27.94
N ARG A 2 23.24 60.50 27.60
CA ARG A 2 24.45 60.66 28.44
C ARG A 2 24.86 59.46 29.33
N HIS A 3 25.91 58.70 28.93
CA HIS A 3 27.36 58.84 29.25
C HIS A 3 27.70 58.15 30.60
N ALA A 4 28.82 57.46 30.85
CA ALA A 4 29.98 57.02 30.08
C ALA A 4 30.81 56.05 30.96
N VAL A 5 31.58 55.15 30.33
CA VAL A 5 32.78 54.41 30.81
C VAL A 5 33.98 55.42 30.76
N PRO A 6 35.23 55.27 31.30
CA PRO A 6 36.12 54.08 31.44
C PRO A 6 37.01 54.10 32.73
N SER A 7 38.04 53.29 33.03
CA SER A 7 39.12 52.67 32.23
C SER A 7 40.03 51.76 33.10
N GLY A 8 40.73 50.81 32.45
CA GLY A 8 42.08 50.29 32.79
C GLY A 8 42.15 49.19 33.88
N GLY A 9 42.96 48.13 33.80
CA GLY A 9 43.94 47.66 32.82
C GLY A 9 44.83 46.58 33.47
N LEU A 10 45.28 45.62 32.64
CA LEU A 10 46.55 44.87 32.67
C LEU A 10 46.78 43.62 33.58
N LEU A 11 47.14 42.55 32.84
CA LEU A 11 48.31 41.64 32.98
C LEU A 11 48.26 40.39 33.89
N SER A 12 48.25 39.25 33.18
CA SER A 12 49.15 38.07 33.28
C SER A 12 49.65 37.59 34.64
N GLY A 13 49.25 36.36 34.99
CA GLY A 13 49.94 35.51 35.96
C GLY A 13 50.03 34.08 35.44
N ALA A 14 51.25 33.58 35.30
CA ALA A 14 51.58 32.17 35.14
C ALA A 14 52.42 31.72 36.36
N VAL A 15 52.57 30.39 36.49
CA VAL A 15 53.52 29.62 37.35
C VAL A 15 52.88 28.89 38.55
N LEU A 16 52.64 27.59 38.31
CA LEU A 16 53.13 26.37 39.00
C LEU A 16 53.36 26.36 40.52
N LEU A 17 52.94 25.27 41.17
CA LEU A 17 53.75 24.27 41.92
C LEU A 17 52.77 23.33 42.68
N SER A 18 52.73 22.03 42.34
CA SER A 18 53.53 20.93 42.92
C SER A 18 52.97 20.37 44.23
N GLY A 19 52.64 19.08 44.23
CA GLY A 19 52.27 18.31 45.42
C GLY A 19 52.14 16.83 45.07
N ALA A 20 53.26 16.11 45.11
CA ALA A 20 53.35 14.67 44.96
C ALA A 20 53.48 14.01 46.34
N ALA A 21 52.80 12.88 46.55
CA ALA A 21 53.13 11.91 47.59
C ALA A 21 52.79 10.48 47.10
N ALA A 22 53.74 9.58 47.32
CA ALA A 22 53.91 8.24 46.76
C ALA A 22 53.29 7.13 47.65
N VAL A 23 52.64 6.09 47.08
CA VAL A 23 53.08 4.66 46.93
C VAL A 23 52.96 3.81 48.22
N PRO A 24 52.30 2.60 48.21
CA PRO A 24 52.96 1.35 47.77
C PRO A 24 52.17 0.38 46.86
N LEU A 25 52.99 -0.37 46.11
CA LEU A 25 52.78 -1.51 45.22
C LEU A 25 52.06 -2.72 45.85
N VAL A 26 51.29 -3.47 45.03
CA VAL A 26 51.46 -4.94 44.83
C VAL A 26 51.16 -5.30 43.36
N LEU A 27 52.04 -6.11 42.76
CA LEU A 27 52.05 -6.66 41.40
C LEU A 27 50.95 -7.71 41.14
N ALA A 28 50.45 -7.77 39.89
CA ALA A 28 50.37 -9.01 39.11
C ALA A 28 50.11 -8.74 37.60
N VAL A 29 51.20 -8.72 36.84
CA VAL A 29 51.46 -9.29 35.50
C VAL A 29 50.25 -9.59 34.58
N LEU A 30 50.24 -9.00 33.38
CA LEU A 30 50.31 -9.69 32.08
C LEU A 30 50.52 -8.66 30.95
N GLY A 31 51.45 -8.96 30.05
CA GLY A 31 52.26 -7.96 29.35
C GLY A 31 51.66 -7.27 28.13
N ALA A 32 52.28 -6.14 27.78
CA ALA A 32 52.35 -5.67 26.40
C ALA A 32 53.60 -6.29 25.74
N PRO A 33 53.63 -6.47 24.41
CA PRO A 33 54.14 -5.34 23.64
C PRO A 33 53.53 -5.14 22.25
N ALA A 34 53.93 -3.99 21.71
CA ALA A 34 54.15 -3.69 20.30
C ALA A 34 52.94 -3.21 19.49
N ALA A 35 52.95 -1.89 19.28
CA ALA A 35 52.55 -1.28 18.03
C ALA A 35 53.19 -2.04 16.85
N ARG A 36 52.35 -2.68 16.05
CA ARG A 36 52.60 -2.97 14.64
C ARG A 36 51.31 -2.68 13.89
N THR A 37 51.45 -1.83 12.89
CA THR A 37 50.51 -1.55 11.82
C THR A 37 49.71 -2.78 11.41
N ALA A 38 48.39 -2.74 11.62
CA ALA A 38 47.47 -3.70 11.03
C ALA A 38 47.03 -3.16 9.65
N PRO A 39 47.11 -3.98 8.58
CA PRO A 39 46.83 -3.54 7.23
C PRO A 39 45.32 -3.45 7.00
N ASP A 40 44.94 -2.50 6.14
CA ASP A 40 43.67 -2.53 5.41
C ASP A 40 43.51 -3.89 4.73
N ARG A 41 42.82 -4.81 5.39
CA ARG A 41 42.24 -5.98 4.72
C ARG A 41 40.99 -5.51 4.00
N ALA A 42 41.21 -4.85 2.87
CA ALA A 42 40.32 -4.93 1.73
C ALA A 42 40.22 -6.41 1.34
N ALA A 43 39.30 -7.14 1.98
CA ALA A 43 38.86 -8.42 1.48
C ALA A 43 38.08 -8.14 0.19
N ALA A 44 38.82 -8.22 -0.92
CA ALA A 44 38.27 -8.43 -2.23
C ALA A 44 37.40 -9.70 -2.17
N LEU A 45 36.11 -9.53 -1.91
CA LEU A 45 35.12 -10.47 -2.40
C LEU A 45 35.10 -10.25 -3.91
N SER A 46 35.96 -11.02 -4.59
CA SER A 46 35.71 -11.44 -5.95
C SER A 46 34.33 -12.08 -5.95
N ASP A 47 33.30 -11.24 -6.16
CA ASP A 47 32.01 -11.69 -6.65
C ASP A 47 32.32 -12.36 -8.00
N ALA A 48 32.54 -13.67 -7.94
CA ALA A 48 32.16 -14.55 -9.00
C ALA A 48 30.68 -14.26 -9.24
N ARG A 49 30.42 -13.27 -10.10
CA ARG A 49 29.17 -13.10 -10.80
C ARG A 49 28.96 -14.41 -11.55
N SER A 50 28.35 -15.38 -10.89
CA SER A 50 27.31 -16.17 -11.52
C SER A 50 26.21 -15.18 -11.88
N ALA A 51 26.45 -14.44 -12.96
CA ALA A 51 25.41 -13.89 -13.76
C ALA A 51 24.60 -15.10 -14.26
N SER A 52 23.66 -15.56 -13.44
CA SER A 52 22.48 -16.19 -13.98
C SER A 52 21.74 -15.07 -14.73
N GLY A 53 22.24 -14.74 -15.92
CA GLY A 53 21.48 -14.05 -16.92
C GLY A 53 20.30 -14.95 -17.19
N ARG A 54 19.21 -14.77 -16.44
CA ARG A 54 17.90 -15.30 -16.81
C ARG A 54 17.61 -14.64 -18.14
N THR A 55 17.93 -15.34 -19.22
CA THR A 55 17.49 -14.97 -20.56
C THR A 55 15.99 -14.73 -20.45
N ALA A 56 15.57 -13.51 -20.80
CA ALA A 56 14.16 -13.15 -20.70
C ALA A 56 13.35 -14.18 -21.50
N ALA A 57 12.30 -14.73 -20.89
CA ALA A 57 11.49 -15.76 -21.54
C ALA A 57 11.02 -15.24 -22.91
N ALA A 58 11.16 -16.06 -23.95
CA ALA A 58 10.69 -15.74 -25.29
C ALA A 58 9.17 -15.45 -25.28
N PRO A 59 8.67 -14.63 -26.23
CA PRO A 59 7.23 -14.42 -26.36
C PRO A 59 6.54 -15.76 -26.63
N ARG A 60 5.36 -15.97 -26.02
CA ARG A 60 4.65 -17.25 -26.11
C ARG A 60 3.15 -17.05 -26.06
N VAL A 61 2.39 -18.07 -26.49
CA VAL A 61 0.93 -18.08 -26.37
C VAL A 61 0.53 -18.99 -25.22
N VAL A 62 -0.25 -18.46 -24.28
CA VAL A 62 -0.79 -19.23 -23.16
C VAL A 62 -2.27 -19.50 -23.40
N ARG A 63 -2.72 -20.72 -23.05
CA ARG A 63 -4.12 -21.13 -23.17
C ARG A 63 -4.79 -21.16 -21.81
N TYR A 64 -6.02 -20.67 -21.73
CA TYR A 64 -6.83 -20.75 -20.50
C TYR A 64 -8.31 -20.67 -20.85
N ARG A 65 -9.10 -21.70 -20.51
CA ARG A 65 -10.56 -21.76 -20.73
C ARG A 65 -11.01 -21.28 -22.13
N GLY A 66 -10.38 -21.80 -23.19
CA GLY A 66 -10.67 -21.42 -24.57
C GLY A 66 -10.08 -20.09 -25.04
N LEU A 67 -9.38 -19.33 -24.18
CA LEU A 67 -8.58 -18.18 -24.62
C LEU A 67 -7.18 -18.61 -25.06
N ARG A 68 -6.68 -17.94 -26.10
CA ARG A 68 -5.26 -17.89 -26.49
C ARG A 68 -4.75 -16.48 -26.25
N VAL A 69 -3.87 -16.33 -25.26
CA VAL A 69 -3.33 -15.04 -24.82
C VAL A 69 -1.88 -14.93 -25.26
N PRO A 70 -1.51 -13.95 -26.12
CA PRO A 70 -0.12 -13.70 -26.45
C PRO A 70 0.56 -13.00 -25.27
N VAL A 71 1.53 -13.70 -24.68
CA VAL A 71 2.34 -13.21 -23.56
C VAL A 71 3.64 -12.63 -24.12
N PRO A 72 3.91 -11.33 -23.89
CA PRO A 72 5.14 -10.70 -24.34
C PRO A 72 6.39 -11.32 -23.71
N ALA A 73 7.54 -11.11 -24.34
CA ALA A 73 8.82 -11.56 -23.81
C ALA A 73 9.07 -11.00 -22.40
N GLY A 74 9.66 -11.82 -21.52
CA GLY A 74 9.99 -11.43 -20.14
C GLY A 74 8.82 -11.38 -19.16
N TRP A 75 7.57 -11.54 -19.60
CA TRP A 75 6.43 -11.61 -18.70
C TRP A 75 6.39 -12.95 -17.94
N GLN A 76 6.12 -12.87 -16.64
CA GLN A 76 5.88 -14.05 -15.83
C GLN A 76 4.47 -14.60 -16.11
N VAL A 77 4.28 -15.91 -16.00
CA VAL A 77 2.95 -16.53 -16.08
C VAL A 77 2.78 -17.39 -14.83
N HIS A 78 1.70 -17.15 -14.10
CA HIS A 78 1.37 -17.83 -12.86
C HIS A 78 0.01 -18.51 -12.98
N ASP A 79 -0.05 -19.79 -12.62
CA ASP A 79 -1.28 -20.58 -12.54
C ASP A 79 -1.69 -20.65 -11.07
N LEU A 80 -2.72 -19.89 -10.71
CA LEU A 80 -3.21 -19.76 -9.35
C LEU A 80 -4.00 -20.99 -8.88
N ASP A 81 -4.54 -21.79 -9.81
CA ASP A 81 -5.19 -23.04 -9.46
C ASP A 81 -4.16 -24.08 -8.98
N ARG A 82 -2.89 -23.93 -9.38
CA ARG A 82 -1.74 -24.74 -8.93
C ARG A 82 -0.95 -24.12 -7.77
N ASP A 83 -0.87 -22.80 -7.70
CA ASP A 83 -0.20 -22.05 -6.63
C ASP A 83 -1.17 -21.03 -6.00
N PRO A 84 -2.17 -21.50 -5.21
CA PRO A 84 -3.22 -20.63 -4.68
C PRO A 84 -2.69 -19.63 -3.65
N ALA A 85 -1.48 -19.83 -3.10
CA ALA A 85 -0.84 -18.90 -2.18
C ALA A 85 -0.12 -17.75 -2.92
N ARG A 86 -0.01 -17.80 -4.26
CA ARG A 86 0.66 -16.76 -5.05
C ARG A 86 -0.03 -15.40 -4.89
N CYS A 87 0.72 -14.42 -4.42
CA CYS A 87 0.27 -13.03 -4.46
C CYS A 87 0.14 -12.54 -5.91
N VAL A 88 -1.04 -12.05 -6.27
CA VAL A 88 -1.29 -11.33 -7.52
C VAL A 88 -0.76 -9.90 -7.38
N ARG A 89 0.42 -9.69 -7.95
CA ARG A 89 1.15 -8.42 -7.91
C ARG A 89 1.04 -7.66 -9.21
N TYR A 90 0.78 -6.37 -9.10
CA TYR A 90 0.64 -5.45 -10.21
C TYR A 90 1.92 -4.66 -10.52
N ASP A 91 2.94 -4.72 -9.65
CA ASP A 91 4.24 -4.05 -9.83
C ASP A 91 5.21 -4.79 -10.77
N ARG A 92 4.74 -5.83 -11.46
CA ARG A 92 5.55 -6.67 -12.35
C ARG A 92 4.76 -7.10 -13.58
N HIS A 93 5.46 -7.23 -14.70
CA HIS A 93 4.91 -7.81 -15.91
C HIS A 93 4.56 -9.29 -15.71
N ALA A 94 3.27 -9.57 -15.57
CA ALA A 94 2.79 -10.91 -15.27
C ALA A 94 1.37 -11.17 -15.80
N LEU A 95 1.15 -12.41 -16.24
CA LEU A 95 -0.17 -13.00 -16.49
C LEU A 95 -0.49 -13.98 -15.36
N TYR A 96 -1.59 -13.76 -14.66
CA TYR A 96 -2.13 -14.66 -13.64
C TYR A 96 -3.37 -15.35 -14.19
N LEU A 97 -3.47 -16.66 -14.01
CA LEU A 97 -4.59 -17.48 -14.49
C LEU A 97 -5.24 -18.20 -13.31
N GLY A 98 -6.57 -18.27 -13.27
CA GLY A 98 -7.29 -18.96 -12.20
C GLY A 98 -7.70 -18.05 -11.06
N LEU A 99 -8.13 -18.66 -9.95
CA LEU A 99 -8.56 -17.94 -8.76
C LEU A 99 -7.44 -17.89 -7.72
N PRO A 100 -7.11 -16.72 -7.16
CA PRO A 100 -6.25 -16.67 -5.98
C PRO A 100 -6.90 -17.48 -4.85
N GLY A 101 -6.09 -18.21 -4.08
CA GLY A 101 -6.57 -18.84 -2.85
C GLY A 101 -7.06 -17.81 -1.84
N PRO A 102 -7.74 -18.25 -0.76
CA PRO A 102 -8.33 -17.34 0.22
C PRO A 102 -7.30 -16.49 0.97
N GLN A 103 -6.04 -16.96 1.06
CA GLN A 103 -4.97 -16.28 1.79
C GLN A 103 -3.68 -16.23 0.96
N PRO A 104 -3.59 -15.32 -0.04
CA PRO A 104 -2.35 -15.14 -0.79
C PRO A 104 -1.23 -14.61 0.11
N ASP A 105 -0.01 -15.12 -0.05
CA ASP A 105 1.19 -14.67 0.65
C ASP A 105 1.76 -13.43 -0.04
N CYS A 106 1.13 -12.29 0.23
CA CYS A 106 1.57 -11.00 -0.26
C CYS A 106 2.60 -10.37 0.69
N PRO A 107 3.63 -9.67 0.16
CA PRO A 107 4.42 -8.75 0.97
C PRO A 107 3.54 -7.72 1.67
N ALA A 108 3.99 -7.19 2.81
CA ALA A 108 3.28 -6.16 3.56
C ALA A 108 2.87 -4.98 2.67
N ARG A 109 3.79 -4.51 1.82
CA ARG A 109 3.61 -3.31 1.02
C ARG A 109 4.18 -3.45 -0.38
N ILE A 110 3.35 -3.14 -1.38
CA ILE A 110 3.72 -2.98 -2.78
C ILE A 110 2.99 -1.76 -3.31
N VAL A 111 3.76 -0.81 -3.86
CA VAL A 111 3.23 0.44 -4.41
C VAL A 111 3.74 0.65 -5.83
N GLY A 112 2.81 1.02 -6.69
CA GLY A 112 2.99 1.12 -8.12
C GLY A 112 2.46 -0.11 -8.85
N ARG A 113 2.25 0.08 -10.15
CA ARG A 113 1.86 -0.98 -11.07
C ARG A 113 2.58 -0.86 -12.40
N THR A 114 2.49 -1.89 -13.20
CA THR A 114 2.88 -1.95 -14.61
C THR A 114 1.81 -2.78 -15.32
N GLU A 115 2.03 -3.14 -16.57
CA GLU A 115 1.13 -4.02 -17.28
C GLU A 115 1.15 -5.40 -16.66
N ALA A 116 0.04 -5.78 -16.03
CA ALA A 116 -0.21 -7.11 -15.50
C ALA A 116 -1.67 -7.49 -15.80
N VAL A 117 -1.91 -8.77 -16.02
CA VAL A 117 -3.22 -9.29 -16.41
C VAL A 117 -3.58 -10.45 -15.50
N HIS A 118 -4.78 -10.43 -14.93
CA HIS A 118 -5.35 -11.55 -14.20
C HIS A 118 -6.61 -12.03 -14.93
N ILE A 119 -6.61 -13.28 -15.37
CA ILE A 119 -7.73 -13.93 -16.04
C ILE A 119 -8.27 -15.01 -15.11
N GLN A 120 -9.51 -14.85 -14.71
CA GLN A 120 -10.21 -15.76 -13.80
C GLN A 120 -11.51 -16.25 -14.44
N PRO A 121 -12.10 -17.35 -13.94
CA PRO A 121 -13.47 -17.71 -14.32
C PRO A 121 -14.41 -16.52 -14.06
N ALA A 122 -15.46 -16.41 -14.88
CA ALA A 122 -16.38 -15.29 -14.83
C ALA A 122 -16.93 -15.09 -13.42
N ASP A 123 -16.68 -13.90 -12.87
CA ASP A 123 -17.15 -13.49 -11.57
C ASP A 123 -18.58 -12.95 -11.71
N ARG A 124 -19.56 -13.76 -11.26
CA ARG A 124 -20.98 -13.38 -11.24
C ARG A 124 -21.25 -12.62 -9.95
N ALA A 125 -21.80 -11.41 -10.07
CA ALA A 125 -22.21 -10.66 -8.89
C ALA A 125 -23.19 -11.47 -8.03
N ALA A 126 -23.01 -11.42 -6.72
CA ALA A 126 -23.91 -12.05 -5.77
C ALA A 126 -25.28 -11.35 -5.84
N GLY A 127 -26.30 -12.05 -6.36
CA GLY A 127 -27.70 -11.62 -6.32
C GLY A 127 -28.41 -11.54 -7.67
N ASP A 128 -27.75 -11.12 -8.75
CA ASP A 128 -28.40 -10.93 -10.06
C ASP A 128 -27.72 -11.70 -11.22
N GLY A 129 -26.58 -12.36 -10.96
CA GLY A 129 -25.84 -13.09 -11.99
C GLY A 129 -25.15 -12.22 -13.04
N ARG A 130 -25.12 -10.89 -12.86
CA ARG A 130 -24.51 -9.96 -13.81
C ARG A 130 -23.00 -10.08 -13.78
N LEU A 131 -22.39 -10.05 -14.96
CA LEU A 131 -20.94 -10.04 -15.10
C LEU A 131 -20.38 -8.72 -14.55
N THR A 132 -19.30 -8.83 -13.79
CA THR A 132 -18.59 -7.67 -13.25
C THR A 132 -17.56 -7.15 -14.27
N GLY A 133 -17.73 -5.89 -14.71
CA GLY A 133 -16.85 -5.24 -15.69
C GLY A 133 -17.54 -4.96 -17.03
N THR A 134 -16.80 -4.35 -17.95
CA THR A 134 -17.28 -4.05 -19.30
C THR A 134 -17.40 -5.34 -20.10
N VAL A 135 -18.60 -5.66 -20.59
CA VAL A 135 -18.78 -6.83 -21.47
C VAL A 135 -18.09 -6.55 -22.80
N VAL A 136 -17.18 -7.45 -23.19
CA VAL A 136 -16.46 -7.40 -24.46
C VAL A 136 -16.61 -8.76 -25.12
N HIS A 137 -17.14 -8.77 -26.34
CA HIS A 137 -17.26 -9.98 -27.13
C HIS A 137 -15.95 -10.30 -27.84
N ALA A 138 -15.73 -11.59 -28.14
CA ALA A 138 -14.51 -12.07 -28.79
C ALA A 138 -14.19 -11.31 -30.09
N ARG A 139 -15.23 -11.01 -30.89
CA ARG A 139 -15.13 -10.23 -32.14
C ARG A 139 -14.65 -8.78 -31.94
N GLN A 140 -14.84 -8.22 -30.75
CA GLN A 140 -14.48 -6.84 -30.42
C GLN A 140 -13.06 -6.72 -29.88
N LEU A 141 -12.41 -7.83 -29.49
CA LEU A 141 -11.07 -7.79 -28.90
C LEU A 141 -10.06 -7.12 -29.83
N ALA A 142 -10.05 -7.48 -31.12
CA ALA A 142 -9.08 -6.97 -32.09
C ALA A 142 -9.13 -5.43 -32.28
N THR A 143 -10.30 -4.83 -32.06
CA THR A 143 -10.53 -3.39 -32.20
C THR A 143 -10.70 -2.67 -30.86
N LEU A 144 -10.55 -3.39 -29.73
CA LEU A 144 -10.75 -2.86 -28.38
C LEU A 144 -9.89 -1.61 -28.15
N THR A 145 -10.50 -0.53 -27.68
CA THR A 145 -9.78 0.67 -27.26
C THR A 145 -9.91 0.82 -25.74
N LEU A 146 -8.77 0.90 -25.05
CA LEU A 146 -8.73 1.16 -23.62
C LEU A 146 -8.58 2.65 -23.37
N ALA A 147 -9.62 3.25 -22.80
CA ALA A 147 -9.53 4.60 -22.26
C ALA A 147 -8.65 4.61 -21.00
N ARG A 148 -7.96 5.73 -20.75
CA ARG A 148 -7.26 5.93 -19.48
C ARG A 148 -8.28 6.10 -18.36
N SER A 149 -8.23 5.23 -17.36
CA SER A 149 -8.96 5.33 -16.10
C SER A 149 -8.10 5.96 -15.01
N VAL A 150 -8.73 6.57 -14.00
CA VAL A 150 -8.06 7.22 -12.86
C VAL A 150 -7.30 6.21 -12.00
N ASP A 151 -7.77 4.97 -11.95
CA ASP A 151 -7.20 3.88 -11.15
C ASP A 151 -6.27 2.96 -11.94
N HIS A 152 -6.09 3.23 -13.24
CA HIS A 152 -5.20 2.48 -14.12
C HIS A 152 -5.52 0.97 -14.19
N GLU A 153 -6.81 0.66 -14.20
CA GLU A 153 -7.36 -0.70 -14.24
C GLU A 153 -8.47 -0.77 -15.31
N ALA A 154 -8.54 -1.91 -16.00
CA ALA A 154 -9.61 -2.28 -16.91
C ALA A 154 -10.11 -3.68 -16.53
N ARG A 155 -11.41 -3.81 -16.26
CA ARG A 155 -12.05 -5.08 -15.95
C ARG A 155 -13.05 -5.42 -17.05
N LEU A 156 -12.77 -6.49 -17.78
CA LEU A 156 -13.53 -6.93 -18.94
C LEU A 156 -14.16 -8.28 -18.67
N ALA A 157 -15.42 -8.44 -19.01
CA ALA A 157 -16.09 -9.74 -18.98
C ALA A 157 -16.16 -10.28 -20.41
N LEU A 158 -15.73 -11.53 -20.59
CA LEU A 158 -15.76 -12.25 -21.87
C LEU A 158 -16.73 -13.45 -21.75
N PRO A 159 -18.03 -13.26 -22.07
CA PRO A 159 -19.05 -14.30 -21.92
C PRO A 159 -18.73 -15.58 -22.69
N GLU A 160 -18.21 -15.44 -23.92
CA GLU A 160 -17.94 -16.57 -24.83
C GLU A 160 -16.91 -17.56 -24.28
N ALA A 161 -16.00 -17.09 -23.43
CA ALA A 161 -15.02 -17.93 -22.75
C ALA A 161 -15.33 -18.14 -21.26
N GLY A 162 -16.40 -17.52 -20.75
CA GLY A 162 -16.78 -17.59 -19.34
C GLY A 162 -15.67 -17.07 -18.41
N VAL A 163 -15.02 -15.96 -18.77
CA VAL A 163 -13.93 -15.36 -17.97
C VAL A 163 -14.15 -13.89 -17.66
N THR A 164 -13.50 -13.43 -16.59
CA THR A 164 -13.24 -12.02 -16.33
C THR A 164 -11.74 -11.76 -16.46
N ILE A 165 -11.38 -10.71 -17.20
CA ILE A 165 -10.01 -10.24 -17.39
C ILE A 165 -9.85 -8.92 -16.64
N THR A 166 -9.00 -8.90 -15.63
CA THR A 166 -8.56 -7.68 -14.95
C THR A 166 -7.17 -7.32 -15.44
N GLY A 167 -7.08 -6.27 -16.25
CA GLY A 167 -5.82 -5.72 -16.72
C GLY A 167 -5.48 -4.44 -15.97
N VAL A 168 -4.24 -4.31 -15.53
CA VAL A 168 -3.70 -3.06 -14.97
C VAL A 168 -2.59 -2.55 -15.88
N TYR A 169 -2.30 -1.25 -15.84
CA TYR A 169 -1.24 -0.65 -16.67
C TYR A 169 -0.45 0.41 -15.91
N GLY A 170 0.75 0.70 -16.41
CA GLY A 170 1.70 1.63 -15.81
C GLY A 170 1.21 3.08 -15.86
N THR A 171 1.66 3.83 -16.86
CA THR A 171 1.21 5.21 -17.16
C THR A 171 0.43 5.29 -18.46
N ASP A 172 0.57 4.28 -19.32
CA ASP A 172 -0.03 4.24 -20.64
C ASP A 172 -0.67 2.86 -20.91
N PRO A 173 -1.96 2.78 -21.28
CA PRO A 173 -2.63 1.49 -21.48
C PRO A 173 -2.23 0.79 -22.78
N ALA A 174 -1.38 1.38 -23.64
CA ALA A 174 -1.12 0.87 -24.98
C ALA A 174 -0.55 -0.56 -24.99
N ALA A 175 0.34 -0.90 -24.05
CA ALA A 175 0.90 -2.25 -23.96
C ALA A 175 -0.16 -3.28 -23.50
N LEU A 176 -0.99 -2.94 -22.51
CA LEU A 176 -2.13 -3.76 -22.11
C LEU A 176 -3.13 -3.93 -23.26
N GLN A 177 -3.46 -2.84 -23.97
CA GLN A 177 -4.36 -2.86 -25.12
C GLN A 177 -3.85 -3.78 -26.22
N ARG A 178 -2.55 -3.74 -26.55
CA ARG A 178 -1.96 -4.65 -27.55
C ARG A 178 -2.10 -6.11 -27.15
N LEU A 179 -1.88 -6.46 -25.88
CA LEU A 179 -2.06 -7.81 -25.37
C LEU A 179 -3.52 -8.27 -25.51
N LEU A 180 -4.47 -7.45 -25.09
CA LEU A 180 -5.90 -7.75 -25.18
C LEU A 180 -6.36 -7.88 -26.65
N ARG A 181 -5.90 -6.99 -27.54
CA ARG A 181 -6.17 -7.06 -28.99
C ARG A 181 -5.57 -8.29 -29.64
N GLY A 182 -4.48 -8.83 -29.11
CA GLY A 182 -3.87 -10.07 -29.57
C GLY A 182 -4.54 -11.34 -29.03
N THR A 183 -5.38 -11.21 -28.00
CA THR A 183 -6.08 -12.35 -27.40
C THR A 183 -7.16 -12.89 -28.35
N ARG A 184 -7.33 -14.21 -28.41
CA ARG A 184 -8.31 -14.88 -29.27
C ARG A 184 -9.11 -15.89 -28.47
N VAL A 185 -10.37 -16.07 -28.80
CA VAL A 185 -11.20 -17.18 -28.28
C VAL A 185 -11.22 -18.27 -29.34
N THR A 186 -10.83 -19.49 -28.98
CA THR A 186 -10.92 -20.66 -29.86
C THR A 186 -12.26 -21.35 -29.61
N GLY A 187 -13.06 -21.52 -30.67
CA GLY A 187 -14.43 -22.04 -30.60
C GLY A 187 -14.59 -23.52 -30.24
N SER A 188 -13.63 -24.15 -29.57
CA SER A 188 -13.61 -25.60 -29.34
C SER A 188 -13.49 -26.04 -27.88
N ASP A 189 -13.21 -25.13 -26.93
CA ASP A 189 -13.17 -25.48 -25.50
C ASP A 189 -14.23 -24.68 -24.75
N ARG A 190 -15.50 -24.99 -25.01
CA ARG A 190 -16.56 -24.67 -24.06
C ARG A 190 -16.25 -25.53 -22.83
N PRO A 191 -15.92 -24.98 -21.65
CA PRO A 191 -15.90 -25.82 -20.46
C PRO A 191 -17.29 -26.45 -20.39
N ALA A 192 -17.35 -27.78 -20.22
CA ALA A 192 -18.55 -28.40 -19.72
C ALA A 192 -19.00 -27.54 -18.53
N GLY A 193 -20.22 -27.01 -18.57
CA GLY A 193 -20.79 -26.35 -17.40
C GLY A 193 -20.59 -27.29 -16.21
N PRO A 194 -20.29 -26.78 -15.01
CA PRO A 194 -20.22 -27.67 -13.85
C PRO A 194 -21.48 -28.54 -13.85
N SER A 195 -21.30 -29.85 -13.92
CA SER A 195 -22.39 -30.77 -13.59
C SER A 195 -22.86 -30.37 -12.19
N PRO A 196 -24.16 -30.20 -11.93
CA PRO A 196 -24.62 -29.90 -10.60
C PRO A 196 -24.08 -30.99 -9.68
N ALA A 197 -23.10 -30.66 -8.85
CA ALA A 197 -22.81 -31.51 -7.71
C ALA A 197 -24.13 -31.64 -6.93
N PRO A 198 -24.48 -32.84 -6.43
CA PRO A 198 -25.57 -32.92 -5.47
C PRO A 198 -25.30 -31.86 -4.41
N PRO A 199 -26.30 -31.05 -4.03
CA PRO A 199 -26.09 -29.99 -3.07
C PRO A 199 -25.40 -30.60 -1.86
N PRO A 200 -24.31 -30.00 -1.34
CA PRO A 200 -23.86 -30.37 -0.02
C PRO A 200 -25.07 -30.27 0.89
N ASP A 201 -25.20 -31.19 1.85
CA ASP A 201 -26.17 -31.06 2.94
C ASP A 201 -25.73 -29.87 3.82
N VAL A 202 -25.91 -28.66 3.27
CA VAL A 202 -25.94 -27.42 4.02
C VAL A 202 -27.25 -27.47 4.75
N ARG A 203 -27.20 -28.14 5.91
CA ARG A 203 -27.95 -27.71 7.07
C ARG A 203 -27.81 -26.19 7.09
N ARG A 204 -28.89 -25.52 6.67
CA ARG A 204 -28.97 -24.08 6.47
C ARG A 204 -28.73 -23.46 7.83
N GLU A 205 -27.47 -23.20 8.15
CA GLU A 205 -27.14 -22.40 9.31
C GLU A 205 -27.72 -21.04 9.01
N ARG A 206 -28.84 -20.76 9.67
CA ARG A 206 -29.71 -19.62 9.44
C ARG A 206 -28.83 -18.39 9.56
N THR A 207 -28.49 -17.76 8.43
CA THR A 207 -27.80 -16.48 8.43
C THR A 207 -28.62 -15.57 9.34
N PRO A 208 -28.08 -15.09 10.48
CA PRO A 208 -28.74 -14.02 11.19
C PRO A 208 -28.93 -12.91 10.17
N GLY A 209 -30.15 -12.36 10.08
CA GLY A 209 -30.47 -11.27 9.16
C GLY A 209 -29.39 -10.19 9.25
N ALA A 210 -29.22 -9.43 8.16
CA ALA A 210 -28.28 -8.30 8.08
C ALA A 210 -28.52 -7.32 9.24
N GLY A 211 -27.94 -7.64 10.40
CA GLY A 211 -27.80 -6.74 11.51
C GLY A 211 -26.87 -5.66 10.99
N SER A 212 -27.31 -4.42 11.11
CA SER A 212 -26.42 -3.28 10.99
C SER A 212 -25.17 -3.59 11.80
N ALA A 213 -24.00 -3.57 11.15
CA ALA A 213 -22.74 -3.65 11.87
C ALA A 213 -22.81 -2.61 13.01
N PRO A 214 -22.42 -2.96 14.25
CA PRO A 214 -22.63 -2.09 15.38
C PRO A 214 -22.13 -0.69 15.06
N THR A 215 -23.01 0.31 15.22
CA THR A 215 -22.64 1.71 15.13
C THR A 215 -21.68 1.99 16.27
N LEU A 216 -20.39 1.89 16.00
CA LEU A 216 -19.39 2.16 17.01
C LEU A 216 -19.41 3.66 17.31
N ASP A 217 -19.71 4.01 18.56
CA ASP A 217 -20.08 5.35 19.07
C ASP A 217 -19.13 6.50 18.72
N ARG A 218 -17.94 6.20 18.20
CA ARG A 218 -16.90 7.20 17.89
C ARG A 218 -16.29 6.99 16.50
N PRO A 219 -15.99 8.10 15.77
CA PRO A 219 -15.33 8.06 14.47
C PRO A 219 -13.82 7.80 14.58
N TRP A 220 -13.32 7.38 15.74
CA TRP A 220 -11.92 7.13 16.05
C TRP A 220 -11.77 5.95 17.03
N THR A 221 -10.56 5.40 17.12
CA THR A 221 -10.22 4.36 18.09
C THR A 221 -8.78 4.50 18.60
N LYS A 222 -8.47 3.77 19.67
CA LYS A 222 -7.11 3.48 20.11
C LYS A 222 -6.79 2.00 20.05
N GLY A 223 -5.57 1.66 19.62
CA GLY A 223 -5.04 0.30 19.70
C GLY A 223 -4.08 -0.05 18.57
N LYS A 224 -3.51 -1.26 18.64
CA LYS A 224 -2.65 -1.81 17.60
C LYS A 224 -3.42 -1.97 16.28
N GLY A 225 -2.81 -1.49 15.21
CA GLY A 225 -3.24 -1.71 13.84
C GLY A 225 -2.18 -2.44 13.03
N PHE A 226 -2.56 -2.91 11.87
CA PHE A 226 -1.63 -3.43 10.87
C PHE A 226 -2.15 -3.15 9.47
N ASP A 227 -1.26 -3.19 8.49
CA ASP A 227 -1.61 -3.18 7.08
C ASP A 227 -0.93 -4.33 6.31
N THR A 228 -1.66 -4.83 5.31
CA THR A 228 -1.20 -5.84 4.35
C THR A 228 -1.58 -5.41 2.95
N CYS A 229 -0.74 -5.76 1.97
CA CYS A 229 -0.96 -5.35 0.59
C CYS A 229 -2.28 -5.91 0.01
N SER A 230 -2.65 -7.15 0.35
CA SER A 230 -3.96 -7.74 0.05
C SER A 230 -4.76 -7.93 1.33
N ALA A 231 -6.07 -7.67 1.30
CA ALA A 231 -6.98 -7.97 2.41
C ALA A 231 -6.85 -9.45 2.83
N PRO A 232 -6.63 -9.76 4.13
CA PRO A 232 -6.54 -11.14 4.60
C PRO A 232 -7.87 -11.89 4.51
N SER A 233 -7.83 -13.21 4.56
CA SER A 233 -9.01 -14.07 4.66
C SER A 233 -9.76 -13.85 5.97
N LEU A 234 -11.07 -14.13 6.01
CA LEU A 234 -11.85 -14.06 7.26
C LEU A 234 -11.29 -14.96 8.39
N PRO A 235 -10.82 -16.19 8.13
CA PRO A 235 -10.12 -16.99 9.14
C PRO A 235 -8.86 -16.30 9.69
N ALA A 236 -8.05 -15.66 8.84
CA ALA A 236 -6.89 -14.90 9.28
C ALA A 236 -7.30 -13.72 10.16
N MET A 237 -8.32 -12.96 9.76
CA MET A 237 -8.87 -11.87 10.57
C MET A 237 -9.36 -12.37 11.94
N LYS A 238 -10.08 -13.49 11.98
CA LYS A 238 -10.52 -14.10 13.25
C LYS A 238 -9.33 -14.49 14.14
N ALA A 239 -8.30 -15.12 13.57
CA ALA A 239 -7.10 -15.55 14.28
C ALA A 239 -6.28 -14.38 14.84
N TRP A 240 -6.27 -13.25 14.13
CA TRP A 240 -5.49 -12.06 14.48
C TRP A 240 -6.24 -11.08 15.39
N ARG A 241 -7.55 -11.28 15.60
CA ARG A 241 -8.40 -10.32 16.31
C ARG A 241 -7.94 -10.02 17.74
N ARG A 242 -7.34 -10.99 18.43
CA ARG A 242 -6.81 -10.80 19.78
C ARG A 242 -5.56 -9.91 19.82
N ALA A 243 -4.79 -9.87 18.74
CA ALA A 243 -3.54 -9.09 18.66
C ALA A 243 -3.76 -7.67 18.14
N PHE A 244 -4.71 -7.50 17.21
CA PHE A 244 -4.95 -6.23 16.52
C PHE A 244 -6.41 -5.80 16.57
N LYS A 245 -6.62 -4.49 16.72
CA LYS A 245 -7.95 -3.86 16.75
C LYS A 245 -8.30 -3.17 15.43
N VAL A 246 -7.29 -2.79 14.65
CA VAL A 246 -7.45 -2.03 13.41
C VAL A 246 -6.73 -2.74 12.27
N THR A 247 -7.33 -2.73 11.08
CA THR A 247 -6.67 -3.17 9.84
C THR A 247 -6.78 -2.07 8.80
N ASN A 248 -5.74 -1.82 8.03
CA ASN A 248 -5.86 -1.02 6.81
C ASN A 248 -6.46 -1.85 5.67
N ILE A 249 -7.13 -1.18 4.72
CA ILE A 249 -7.60 -1.76 3.46
C ILE A 249 -7.26 -0.84 2.28
N TYR A 250 -6.78 -1.40 1.17
CA TYR A 250 -6.43 -0.63 -0.02
C TYR A 250 -7.56 -0.64 -1.05
N ILE A 251 -8.38 0.41 -1.02
CA ILE A 251 -9.67 0.45 -1.74
C ILE A 251 -9.52 0.76 -3.24
N GLY A 252 -8.37 1.27 -3.68
CA GLY A 252 -8.13 1.56 -5.10
C GLY A 252 -6.91 2.43 -5.37
N GLY A 253 -6.84 2.93 -6.60
CA GLY A 253 -5.89 3.94 -7.05
C GLY A 253 -4.79 3.42 -7.99
N ALA A 254 -4.32 4.33 -8.85
CA ALA A 254 -3.35 4.07 -9.91
C ALA A 254 -2.03 3.42 -9.45
N ALA A 255 -1.67 3.53 -8.17
CA ALA A 255 -0.47 2.93 -7.61
C ALA A 255 -0.76 1.82 -6.58
N ARG A 256 -1.99 1.32 -6.47
CA ARG A 256 -2.28 0.11 -5.67
C ARG A 256 -1.57 -1.11 -6.28
N GLY A 257 -0.67 -1.74 -5.53
CA GLY A 257 0.25 -2.75 -6.07
C GLY A 257 -0.17 -4.21 -5.97
N CYS A 258 -1.22 -4.54 -5.21
CA CYS A 258 -1.77 -5.89 -5.14
C CYS A 258 -3.23 -5.93 -5.59
N ALA A 259 -3.63 -7.07 -6.14
CA ALA A 259 -5.04 -7.42 -6.24
C ALA A 259 -5.67 -7.51 -4.84
N GLN A 260 -7.00 -7.38 -4.79
CA GLN A 260 -7.77 -7.47 -3.55
C GLN A 260 -8.83 -8.58 -3.65
N PRO A 261 -8.45 -9.87 -3.78
CA PRO A 261 -9.41 -10.95 -4.00
C PRO A 261 -10.46 -11.09 -2.88
N ASN A 262 -10.09 -10.73 -1.64
CA ASN A 262 -11.00 -10.81 -0.50
C ASN A 262 -11.79 -9.53 -0.23
N LEU A 263 -11.38 -8.37 -0.76
CA LEU A 263 -11.96 -7.09 -0.37
C LEU A 263 -13.30 -6.84 -1.07
N THR A 264 -14.38 -7.24 -0.41
CA THR A 264 -15.76 -7.02 -0.84
C THR A 264 -16.56 -6.34 0.26
N SER A 265 -17.76 -5.86 -0.06
CA SER A 265 -18.70 -5.33 0.95
C SER A 265 -19.05 -6.39 2.02
N SER A 266 -19.25 -7.65 1.63
CA SER A 266 -19.53 -8.74 2.58
C SER A 266 -18.34 -9.05 3.48
N TRP A 267 -17.11 -9.04 2.95
CA TRP A 267 -15.90 -9.19 3.75
C TRP A 267 -15.75 -8.05 4.75
N LEU A 268 -15.97 -6.80 4.30
CA LEU A 268 -15.87 -5.64 5.17
C LEU A 268 -16.90 -5.71 6.30
N SER A 269 -18.15 -6.05 5.99
CA SER A 269 -19.20 -6.26 6.98
C SER A 269 -18.83 -7.34 8.01
N ALA A 270 -18.28 -8.47 7.55
CA ALA A 270 -17.83 -9.56 8.42
C ALA A 270 -16.64 -9.13 9.31
N VAL A 271 -15.66 -8.41 8.79
CA VAL A 271 -14.53 -7.89 9.58
C VAL A 271 -15.00 -6.87 10.62
N ARG A 272 -15.94 -6.02 10.26
CA ARG A 272 -16.58 -5.06 11.16
C ARG A 272 -17.37 -5.75 12.28
N SER A 273 -18.11 -6.83 11.97
CA SER A 273 -18.85 -7.60 12.98
C SER A 273 -17.94 -8.38 13.92
N MET A 274 -16.72 -8.75 13.50
CA MET A 274 -15.66 -9.25 14.39
C MET A 274 -15.10 -8.16 15.34
N GLY A 275 -15.54 -6.91 15.19
CA GLY A 275 -15.14 -5.78 16.02
C GLY A 275 -13.82 -5.13 15.59
N TYR A 276 -13.33 -5.37 14.38
CA TYR A 276 -12.25 -4.58 13.81
C TYR A 276 -12.73 -3.17 13.43
N ARG A 277 -11.84 -2.19 13.58
CA ARG A 277 -11.93 -0.94 12.83
C ARG A 277 -11.10 -1.05 11.56
N VAL A 278 -11.48 -0.30 10.53
CA VAL A 278 -10.71 -0.29 9.28
C VAL A 278 -10.18 1.11 8.94
N THR A 279 -9.03 1.15 8.28
CA THR A 279 -8.46 2.37 7.70
C THR A 279 -8.57 2.26 6.18
N PRO A 280 -9.58 2.86 5.53
CA PRO A 280 -9.67 2.86 4.07
C PRO A 280 -8.59 3.75 3.46
N THR A 281 -7.77 3.17 2.59
CA THR A 281 -6.62 3.85 1.99
C THR A 281 -6.64 3.76 0.46
N TYR A 282 -6.43 4.90 -0.19
CA TYR A 282 -6.41 5.05 -1.64
C TYR A 282 -5.01 5.38 -2.13
N VAL A 283 -4.45 4.51 -2.99
CA VAL A 283 -3.06 4.59 -3.46
C VAL A 283 -3.02 5.17 -4.87
N GLY A 284 -3.12 6.50 -4.96
CA GLY A 284 -3.19 7.23 -6.24
C GLY A 284 -1.84 7.56 -6.86
N LEU A 285 -1.83 8.53 -7.78
CA LEU A 285 -0.61 9.06 -8.41
C LEU A 285 0.35 9.69 -7.39
N GLN A 286 1.63 9.37 -7.49
CA GLN A 286 2.64 9.75 -6.52
C GLN A 286 3.35 11.06 -6.88
N ALA A 287 4.07 11.63 -5.92
CA ALA A 287 4.76 12.90 -6.09
C ALA A 287 5.74 12.90 -7.30
N PRO A 288 5.86 14.02 -8.05
CA PRO A 288 6.73 14.11 -9.23
C PRO A 288 8.20 13.79 -8.94
N CYS A 289 8.65 14.05 -7.70
CA CYS A 289 10.03 13.85 -7.24
C CYS A 289 10.22 12.60 -6.36
N GLY A 290 9.28 11.65 -6.41
CA GLY A 290 9.44 10.32 -5.83
C GLY A 290 10.18 9.36 -6.78
N THR A 291 10.27 8.08 -6.39
CA THR A 291 10.83 6.99 -7.23
C THR A 291 9.76 6.17 -7.93
N ARG A 292 8.53 6.17 -7.45
CA ARG A 292 7.39 5.40 -7.99
C ARG A 292 7.00 5.86 -9.39
N PRO A 293 6.64 4.97 -10.34
CA PRO A 293 6.46 5.35 -11.74
C PRO A 293 5.16 6.13 -12.01
N GLN A 294 4.06 5.79 -11.34
CA GLN A 294 2.80 6.54 -11.44
C GLN A 294 2.95 7.88 -10.72
N ARG A 295 3.14 8.96 -11.49
CA ARG A 295 3.33 10.29 -10.94
C ARG A 295 2.37 11.29 -11.56
N PHE A 296 1.91 12.24 -10.75
CA PHE A 296 1.40 13.49 -11.27
C PHE A 296 2.55 14.45 -11.55
N THR A 297 2.25 15.56 -12.20
CA THR A 297 3.16 16.66 -12.52
C THR A 297 2.75 17.92 -11.78
N ALA A 298 3.59 18.95 -11.80
CA ALA A 298 3.20 20.25 -11.27
C ALA A 298 1.92 20.79 -11.95
N ARG A 299 1.74 20.58 -13.26
CA ARG A 299 0.63 21.17 -14.02
C ARG A 299 -0.72 20.53 -13.66
N ASN A 300 -0.77 19.20 -13.57
CA ASN A 300 -2.03 18.48 -13.30
C ASN A 300 -2.30 18.19 -11.82
N ALA A 301 -1.39 18.51 -10.88
CA ALA A 301 -1.53 18.17 -9.46
C ALA A 301 -2.93 18.46 -8.85
N ALA A 302 -3.53 19.61 -9.18
CA ALA A 302 -4.86 19.98 -8.69
C ALA A 302 -5.95 19.06 -9.27
N VAL A 303 -5.90 18.79 -10.57
CA VAL A 303 -6.85 17.91 -11.26
C VAL A 303 -6.74 16.50 -10.72
N GLU A 304 -5.53 15.96 -10.61
CA GLU A 304 -5.30 14.59 -10.12
C GLU A 304 -5.74 14.42 -8.66
N GLY A 305 -5.56 15.44 -7.82
CA GLY A 305 -6.08 15.43 -6.44
C GLY A 305 -7.59 15.31 -6.39
N ARG A 306 -8.31 16.01 -7.26
CA ARG A 306 -9.78 15.91 -7.36
C ARG A 306 -10.22 14.57 -7.93
N SER A 307 -9.59 14.11 -9.02
CA SER A 307 -9.92 12.84 -9.65
C SER A 307 -9.72 11.67 -8.69
N ALA A 308 -8.63 11.67 -7.93
CA ALA A 308 -8.40 10.68 -6.89
C ALA A 308 -9.50 10.67 -5.84
N ALA A 309 -9.96 11.84 -5.38
CA ALA A 309 -11.02 11.94 -4.36
C ALA A 309 -12.35 11.38 -4.86
N VAL A 310 -12.74 11.68 -6.11
CA VAL A 310 -13.95 11.12 -6.74
C VAL A 310 -13.84 9.61 -6.84
N ASP A 311 -12.70 9.10 -7.28
CA ASP A 311 -12.48 7.66 -7.42
C ASP A 311 -12.54 6.95 -6.07
N ALA A 312 -11.84 7.49 -5.08
CA ALA A 312 -11.82 6.93 -3.73
C ALA A 312 -13.20 6.91 -3.08
N ALA A 313 -14.01 7.96 -3.26
CA ALA A 313 -15.39 8.00 -2.78
C ALA A 313 -16.25 6.94 -3.47
N ARG A 314 -16.14 6.78 -4.80
CA ARG A 314 -16.83 5.71 -5.53
C ARG A 314 -16.44 4.32 -5.00
N ARG A 315 -15.14 4.05 -4.86
CA ARG A 315 -14.61 2.78 -4.33
C ARG A 315 -15.08 2.50 -2.91
N ALA A 316 -15.19 3.54 -2.08
CA ALA A 316 -15.71 3.42 -0.73
C ALA A 316 -17.21 3.06 -0.73
N ARG A 317 -18.03 3.72 -1.56
CA ARG A 317 -19.46 3.38 -1.73
C ARG A 317 -19.65 1.95 -2.24
N ASP A 318 -18.86 1.52 -3.23
CA ASP A 318 -18.90 0.14 -3.77
C ASP A 318 -18.63 -0.92 -2.68
N LEU A 319 -17.82 -0.58 -1.67
CA LEU A 319 -17.51 -1.44 -0.52
C LEU A 319 -18.53 -1.30 0.63
N GLY A 320 -19.53 -0.42 0.51
CA GLY A 320 -20.49 -0.15 1.58
C GLY A 320 -19.93 0.71 2.72
N ILE A 321 -18.83 1.44 2.50
CA ILE A 321 -18.28 2.38 3.48
C ILE A 321 -19.16 3.64 3.48
N PRO A 322 -19.82 3.98 4.59
CA PRO A 322 -20.78 5.08 4.64
C PRO A 322 -20.11 6.45 4.52
N GLU A 323 -20.88 7.44 4.10
CA GLU A 323 -20.47 8.85 4.18
C GLU A 323 -20.10 9.23 5.63
N GLY A 324 -19.23 10.23 5.77
CA GLY A 324 -18.63 10.62 7.04
C GLY A 324 -17.47 9.72 7.50
N ALA A 325 -17.25 8.56 6.86
CA ALA A 325 -16.08 7.73 7.12
C ALA A 325 -14.77 8.38 6.63
N PRO A 326 -13.62 8.10 7.28
CA PRO A 326 -12.32 8.58 6.82
C PRO A 326 -11.81 7.80 5.61
N ILE A 327 -11.15 8.50 4.69
CA ILE A 327 -10.37 7.88 3.61
C ILE A 327 -8.99 8.53 3.57
N TYR A 328 -7.94 7.71 3.66
CA TYR A 328 -6.56 8.15 3.66
C TYR A 328 -6.02 8.10 2.23
N TYR A 329 -5.51 9.23 1.74
CA TYR A 329 -4.69 9.22 0.53
C TYR A 329 -3.27 8.75 0.86
N ASP A 330 -2.75 7.79 0.12
CA ASP A 330 -1.37 7.34 0.25
C ASP A 330 -0.43 8.22 -0.60
N MET A 331 0.25 9.18 0.05
CA MET A 331 1.29 9.99 -0.56
C MET A 331 2.67 9.55 -0.07
N GLU A 332 3.37 8.81 -0.90
CA GLU A 332 4.60 8.19 -0.48
C GLU A 332 5.83 9.07 -0.52
N ALA A 333 6.88 8.62 0.18
CA ALA A 333 8.05 9.43 0.45
C ALA A 333 8.64 10.03 -0.84
N TYR A 334 8.93 11.32 -0.79
CA TYR A 334 9.45 12.09 -1.92
C TYR A 334 10.52 13.08 -1.48
N LYS A 335 11.31 13.57 -2.45
CA LYS A 335 12.39 14.54 -2.23
C LYS A 335 11.83 15.94 -1.91
N HIS A 336 11.38 16.14 -0.68
CA HIS A 336 10.64 17.33 -0.24
C HIS A 336 11.46 18.64 -0.28
N GLY A 337 12.80 18.54 -0.26
CA GLY A 337 13.71 19.68 -0.43
C GLY A 337 13.62 20.37 -1.79
N ARG A 338 12.86 19.83 -2.76
CA ARG A 338 12.60 20.46 -4.06
C ARG A 338 11.33 21.34 -4.00
N PRO A 339 11.43 22.69 -4.00
CA PRO A 339 10.28 23.57 -3.76
C PRO A 339 9.12 23.36 -4.75
N ALA A 340 9.41 23.21 -6.04
CA ALA A 340 8.40 22.97 -7.06
C ALA A 340 7.64 21.64 -6.86
N CYS A 341 8.33 20.59 -6.42
CA CYS A 341 7.71 19.31 -6.10
C CYS A 341 6.83 19.42 -4.86
N ARG A 342 7.34 20.04 -3.78
CA ARG A 342 6.57 20.30 -2.57
C ARG A 342 5.30 21.09 -2.89
N ALA A 343 5.40 22.17 -3.66
CA ALA A 343 4.25 22.97 -4.07
C ALA A 343 3.23 22.14 -4.88
N ALA A 344 3.69 21.24 -5.75
CA ALA A 344 2.81 20.31 -6.46
C ALA A 344 2.09 19.35 -5.52
N VAL A 345 2.79 18.75 -4.55
CA VAL A 345 2.18 17.85 -3.56
C VAL A 345 1.16 18.59 -2.69
N LEU A 346 1.49 19.79 -2.20
CA LEU A 346 0.56 20.59 -1.38
C LEU A 346 -0.71 20.97 -2.17
N ARG A 347 -0.56 21.33 -3.45
CA ARG A 347 -1.70 21.61 -4.34
C ARG A 347 -2.54 20.35 -4.62
N PHE A 348 -1.90 19.19 -4.78
CA PHE A 348 -2.60 17.91 -4.88
C PHE A 348 -3.41 17.64 -3.62
N VAL A 349 -2.78 17.72 -2.44
CA VAL A 349 -3.43 17.44 -1.15
C VAL A 349 -4.58 18.41 -0.87
N ASP A 350 -4.42 19.71 -1.13
CA ASP A 350 -5.51 20.69 -0.98
C ASP A 350 -6.76 20.29 -1.80
N ASN A 351 -6.54 19.87 -3.04
CA ASN A 351 -7.62 19.50 -3.96
C ASN A 351 -8.25 18.14 -3.61
N TRP A 352 -7.44 17.17 -3.16
CA TRP A 352 -7.93 15.93 -2.55
C TRP A 352 -8.84 16.22 -1.36
N VAL A 353 -8.38 17.05 -0.42
CA VAL A 353 -9.12 17.38 0.80
C VAL A 353 -10.44 18.06 0.48
N ARG A 354 -10.43 19.07 -0.40
CA ARG A 354 -11.63 19.79 -0.79
C ARG A 354 -12.63 18.89 -1.49
N ARG A 355 -12.18 18.11 -2.49
CA ARG A 355 -13.08 17.28 -3.28
C ARG A 355 -13.63 16.11 -2.47
N LEU A 356 -12.81 15.42 -1.68
CA LEU A 356 -13.28 14.26 -0.92
C LEU A 356 -14.32 14.67 0.15
N ARG A 357 -14.17 15.86 0.73
CA ARG A 357 -15.20 16.44 1.59
C ARG A 357 -16.51 16.71 0.85
N ALA A 358 -16.44 17.23 -0.38
CA ALA A 358 -17.62 17.43 -1.23
C ALA A 358 -18.26 16.10 -1.67
N GLU A 359 -17.50 15.01 -1.70
CA GLU A 359 -17.99 13.65 -1.91
C GLU A 359 -18.59 13.01 -0.63
N GLY A 360 -18.67 13.75 0.48
CA GLY A 360 -19.28 13.28 1.74
C GLY A 360 -18.34 12.50 2.67
N TYR A 361 -17.05 12.36 2.34
CA TYR A 361 -16.09 11.60 3.16
C TYR A 361 -15.13 12.51 3.94
N VAL A 362 -14.47 11.94 4.97
CA VAL A 362 -13.49 12.67 5.79
C VAL A 362 -12.08 12.51 5.20
N PRO A 363 -11.48 13.56 4.62
CA PRO A 363 -10.19 13.45 3.94
C PRO A 363 -9.03 13.31 4.91
N CYS A 364 -8.30 12.21 4.80
CA CYS A 364 -7.12 11.92 5.59
C CYS A 364 -5.90 11.72 4.68
N LEU A 365 -4.70 11.68 5.26
CA LEU A 365 -3.45 11.55 4.51
C LEU A 365 -2.51 10.55 5.18
N TYR A 366 -2.06 9.56 4.42
CA TYR A 366 -0.86 8.81 4.74
C TYR A 366 0.38 9.44 4.11
N GLY A 367 1.50 9.37 4.81
CA GLY A 367 2.81 9.64 4.21
C GLY A 367 3.95 9.62 5.20
N SER A 368 5.18 9.77 4.69
CA SER A 368 6.37 9.84 5.55
C SER A 368 6.32 11.07 6.45
N VAL A 369 6.69 10.88 7.72
CA VAL A 369 6.82 11.99 8.68
C VAL A 369 7.85 13.03 8.21
N LYS A 370 8.83 12.62 7.41
CA LYS A 370 9.93 13.46 6.91
C LYS A 370 9.61 14.20 5.61
N SER A 371 8.51 13.85 4.91
CA SER A 371 8.09 14.52 3.67
C SER A 371 6.64 15.02 3.73
N ALA A 372 5.65 14.20 3.36
CA ALA A 372 4.26 14.63 3.18
C ALA A 372 3.70 15.25 4.45
N ILE A 373 3.87 14.58 5.60
CA ILE A 373 3.34 15.05 6.88
C ILE A 373 4.06 16.32 7.35
N ARG A 374 5.39 16.39 7.21
CA ARG A 374 6.16 17.59 7.49
C ARG A 374 5.70 18.78 6.64
N ASP A 375 5.53 18.57 5.35
CA ASP A 375 5.17 19.64 4.42
C ASP A 375 3.73 20.14 4.69
N VAL A 376 2.75 19.26 4.88
CA VAL A 376 1.36 19.69 5.19
C VAL A 376 1.22 20.30 6.59
N SER A 377 2.09 19.92 7.54
CA SER A 377 2.14 20.55 8.86
C SER A 377 2.51 22.02 8.75
N ARG A 378 3.54 22.32 7.94
CA ARG A 378 4.12 23.68 7.79
C ARG A 378 3.43 24.53 6.73
N ALA A 379 2.62 23.94 5.86
CA ALA A 379 1.96 24.66 4.77
C ALA A 379 0.91 25.65 5.26
N THR A 380 0.90 26.85 4.70
CA THR A 380 -0.21 27.81 4.80
C THR A 380 -0.99 27.82 3.47
N GLY A 381 -2.23 28.33 3.48
CA GLY A 381 -3.03 28.47 2.26
C GLY A 381 -3.64 27.18 1.69
N ILE A 382 -3.48 26.03 2.35
CA ILE A 382 -4.15 24.77 1.96
C ILE A 382 -5.20 24.33 2.99
N ARG A 383 -6.20 23.58 2.54
CA ARG A 383 -7.05 22.78 3.41
C ARG A 383 -6.26 21.56 3.86
N ARG A 384 -6.01 21.49 5.17
CA ARG A 384 -5.30 20.37 5.78
C ARG A 384 -6.18 19.11 5.83
N PRO A 385 -5.58 17.92 5.73
CA PRO A 385 -6.25 16.66 6.04
C PRO A 385 -6.85 16.68 7.45
N ALA A 386 -7.98 16.01 7.63
CA ALA A 386 -8.67 15.89 8.91
C ALA A 386 -7.95 14.97 9.90
N ALA A 387 -7.21 13.97 9.42
CA ALA A 387 -6.34 13.10 10.20
C ALA A 387 -5.14 12.65 9.37
N VAL A 388 -4.09 12.19 10.06
CA VAL A 388 -2.85 11.73 9.43
C VAL A 388 -2.48 10.31 9.88
N TRP A 389 -2.00 9.52 8.93
CA TRP A 389 -1.31 8.25 9.16
C TRP A 389 0.15 8.44 8.76
N PHE A 390 1.05 8.60 9.72
CA PHE A 390 2.43 8.95 9.42
C PHE A 390 3.36 7.74 9.53
N ALA A 391 4.17 7.54 8.51
CA ALA A 391 5.22 6.53 8.53
C ALA A 391 6.49 7.12 9.17
N ASN A 392 6.90 6.50 10.28
CA ASN A 392 8.21 6.70 10.90
C ASN A 392 8.62 5.37 11.54
N TRP A 393 9.47 4.60 10.83
CA TRP A 393 9.87 3.25 11.20
C TRP A 393 10.99 3.25 12.24
N ASP A 394 10.70 3.81 13.41
CA ASP A 394 11.63 3.94 14.54
C ASP A 394 11.39 2.88 15.63
N GLY A 395 10.45 1.95 15.42
CA GLY A 395 10.06 0.94 16.40
C GLY A 395 9.24 1.49 17.57
N ASN A 396 9.03 2.80 17.68
CA ASN A 396 8.30 3.43 18.77
C ASN A 396 6.82 3.60 18.40
N PRO A 397 5.87 2.94 19.10
CA PRO A 397 4.46 3.03 18.78
C PRO A 397 3.81 4.37 19.20
N SER A 398 4.52 5.28 19.86
CA SER A 398 3.94 6.57 20.27
C SER A 398 3.49 7.40 19.06
N VAL A 399 2.19 7.68 18.97
CA VAL A 399 1.57 8.53 17.94
C VAL A 399 1.78 10.04 18.21
N TYR A 400 2.37 10.38 19.36
CA TYR A 400 2.62 11.74 19.82
C TYR A 400 4.11 11.94 20.17
N GLY A 401 4.57 13.18 20.10
CA GLY A 401 5.95 13.54 20.44
C GLY A 401 6.99 13.30 19.33
N ASP A 402 6.55 13.05 18.09
CA ASP A 402 7.47 12.93 16.94
C ASP A 402 8.11 14.29 16.61
N PRO A 403 9.45 14.41 16.55
CA PRO A 403 10.13 15.69 16.38
C PRO A 403 9.88 16.35 15.01
N PHE A 404 9.40 15.59 14.01
CA PHE A 404 9.12 16.13 12.68
C PHE A 404 7.70 16.70 12.55
N MET A 405 6.82 16.48 13.53
CA MET A 405 5.43 16.91 13.52
C MET A 405 5.11 17.77 14.76
N PRO A 406 4.62 19.02 14.58
CA PRO A 406 4.22 19.88 15.70
C PRO A 406 3.31 19.17 16.70
N GLY A 407 3.54 19.42 17.99
CA GLY A 407 2.87 18.71 19.07
C GLY A 407 1.36 18.89 19.08
N ASP A 408 0.85 20.04 18.67
CA ASP A 408 -0.55 20.49 18.71
C ASP A 408 -1.41 20.00 17.54
N LEU A 409 -0.83 19.84 16.34
CA LEU A 409 -1.59 19.48 15.14
C LEU A 409 -2.23 18.08 15.22
N TRP A 410 -3.45 17.91 14.70
CA TRP A 410 -4.16 16.62 14.73
C TRP A 410 -4.27 15.98 16.13
N ARG A 411 -4.34 16.79 17.19
CA ARG A 411 -4.75 16.34 18.54
C ARG A 411 -6.21 16.66 18.83
N PRO A 412 -6.87 15.91 19.72
CA PRO A 412 -6.63 14.49 20.01
C PRO A 412 -7.19 13.61 18.87
N HIS A 413 -6.93 12.29 18.92
CA HIS A 413 -7.66 11.26 18.14
C HIS A 413 -7.66 11.41 16.60
N ARG A 414 -6.58 11.96 16.02
CA ARG A 414 -6.45 12.19 14.57
C ARG A 414 -5.09 11.73 14.02
N ARG A 415 -4.41 10.82 14.73
CA ARG A 415 -3.08 10.32 14.35
C ARG A 415 -3.02 8.80 14.34
N VAL A 416 -2.43 8.24 13.28
CA VAL A 416 -2.00 6.85 13.20
C VAL A 416 -0.50 6.86 12.90
N LYS A 417 0.27 5.96 13.50
CA LYS A 417 1.71 5.83 13.22
C LYS A 417 2.02 4.45 12.71
N GLN A 418 2.60 4.36 11.51
CA GLN A 418 3.27 3.15 11.04
C GLN A 418 4.68 3.16 11.62
N TYR A 419 4.91 2.36 12.66
CA TYR A 419 6.16 2.38 13.43
C TYR A 419 7.13 1.26 13.05
N ARG A 420 6.68 0.28 12.26
CA ARG A 420 7.51 -0.83 11.77
C ARG A 420 7.08 -1.23 10.37
N GLY A 421 8.02 -1.21 9.42
CA GLY A 421 7.79 -1.69 8.06
C GLY A 421 7.83 -3.22 7.94
N GLY A 422 7.72 -3.72 6.71
CA GLY A 422 7.43 -5.11 6.38
C GLY A 422 8.18 -6.15 7.20
N HIS A 423 7.41 -7.02 7.87
CA HIS A 423 7.91 -8.16 8.63
C HIS A 423 6.82 -9.22 8.75
N ARG A 424 7.21 -10.45 9.06
CA ARG A 424 6.24 -11.51 9.37
C ARG A 424 5.89 -11.49 10.85
N GLU A 425 4.61 -11.60 11.14
CA GLU A 425 4.12 -12.00 12.46
C GLU A 425 3.21 -13.22 12.33
N ARG A 426 2.99 -13.90 13.46
CA ARG A 426 2.11 -15.08 13.54
C ARG A 426 1.19 -14.96 14.75
N HIS A 427 -0.12 -15.00 14.51
CA HIS A 427 -1.15 -14.92 15.55
C HIS A 427 -2.24 -15.96 15.28
N GLY A 428 -2.70 -16.65 16.32
CA GLY A 428 -3.76 -17.67 16.20
C GLY A 428 -3.46 -18.76 15.15
N GLY A 429 -2.18 -19.10 14.96
CA GLY A 429 -1.75 -20.10 13.98
C GLY A 429 -1.44 -19.57 12.58
N VAL A 430 -1.85 -18.34 12.24
CA VAL A 430 -1.76 -17.76 10.89
C VAL A 430 -0.61 -16.76 10.80
N SER A 431 0.25 -16.91 9.80
CA SER A 431 1.35 -15.98 9.51
C SER A 431 0.95 -14.99 8.42
N LEU A 432 1.20 -13.70 8.63
CA LEU A 432 1.02 -12.64 7.63
C LEU A 432 2.29 -11.78 7.56
N ASN A 433 2.57 -11.22 6.39
CA ASN A 433 3.58 -10.17 6.23
C ASN A 433 2.86 -8.82 6.35
N ILE A 434 3.20 -8.04 7.38
CA ILE A 434 2.50 -6.81 7.76
C ILE A 434 3.48 -5.64 7.92
N ASP A 435 2.96 -4.43 7.81
CA ASP A 435 3.50 -3.26 8.50
C ASP A 435 2.71 -3.10 9.82
N SER A 436 3.36 -2.65 10.91
CA SER A 436 2.68 -2.46 12.21
C SER A 436 2.34 -0.99 12.47
N ASP A 437 1.12 -0.78 12.95
CA ASP A 437 0.59 0.54 13.29
C ASP A 437 0.18 0.68 14.75
N MET A 438 0.27 1.90 15.26
CA MET A 438 -0.44 2.33 16.45
C MET A 438 -1.46 3.39 16.08
N VAL A 439 -2.71 3.18 16.51
CA VAL A 439 -3.84 4.04 16.17
C VAL A 439 -4.23 4.85 17.40
N ASP A 440 -4.33 6.17 17.23
CA ASP A 440 -5.11 7.09 18.05
C ASP A 440 -5.78 8.11 17.12
N GLY A 441 -6.69 7.59 16.29
CA GLY A 441 -7.00 8.22 15.00
C GLY A 441 -8.37 7.85 14.45
N ARG A 442 -8.79 8.63 13.44
CA ARG A 442 -10.03 8.40 12.71
C ARG A 442 -9.95 7.11 11.91
N VAL A 443 -10.94 6.24 12.08
CA VAL A 443 -11.06 4.94 11.42
C VAL A 443 -12.53 4.67 11.12
N HIS A 444 -12.81 3.89 10.08
CA HIS A 444 -14.16 3.40 9.82
C HIS A 444 -14.50 2.33 10.84
#